data_AF-A0A369QEM4-F1
#
_entry.id   AF-A0A369QEM4-F1
#
_cell.length_a   1.000
_cell.length_b   1.000
_cell.length_c   1.000
_cell.angle_alpha   90.00
_cell.angle_beta   90.00
_cell.angle_gamma   90.00
#
_symmetry.space_group_name_H-M   'P 1'
#
loop_
_entity.id
_entity.type
_entity.pdbx_description
1 polymer ?
#
loop_
_entity_poly.entity_id
_entity_poly.type
_entity_poly.pdbx_seq_one_letter_code
_entity_poly.pdbx_strand_id
1 'polypeptide(L)'
;MKPRKTLLPSGYGPLKDDIGQIIREKRRDNDGVKLTQKELAELAEVPQETISRIESGRRLPTYATLYKIMGALNLEWSDLAEKAGSGWPTLSSISDTQQDLAQALRAGRKELDLTLRELSREIGISIGTLSRLERGQSPRSKWLTRAKHRDTESDPEEVRYVFTCQNLNLLANIGWEAASTVGHPVFDYH
;
A
#
# COMPACT_ATOMS: atom_id res chain seq x y z
N MET A 1 -3.03 -23.52 18.44
CA MET A 1 -1.82 -22.73 18.13
C MET A 1 -2.27 -21.33 17.75
N LYS A 2 -1.89 -20.26 18.46
CA LYS A 2 -2.33 -18.90 18.08
C LYS A 2 -1.64 -18.53 16.76
N PRO A 3 -2.36 -18.14 15.69
CA PRO A 3 -1.70 -17.72 14.47
C PRO A 3 -0.81 -16.51 14.78
N ARG A 4 0.47 -16.59 14.42
CA ARG A 4 1.36 -15.44 14.51
C ARG A 4 0.80 -14.36 13.58
N LYS A 5 0.40 -13.24 14.18
CA LYS A 5 -0.27 -12.13 13.50
C LYS A 5 0.66 -11.46 12.50
N THR A 6 0.63 -11.89 11.25
CA THR A 6 1.06 -11.03 10.14
C THR A 6 0.04 -9.90 10.07
N LEU A 7 0.48 -8.65 10.24
CA LEU A 7 -0.42 -7.51 10.09
C LEU A 7 -0.75 -7.36 8.60
N LEU A 8 -2.04 -7.38 8.27
CA LEU A 8 -2.56 -7.33 6.91
C LEU A 8 -3.37 -6.04 6.70
N PRO A 9 -3.59 -5.62 5.44
CA PRO A 9 -4.34 -4.40 5.14
C PRO A 9 -5.79 -4.49 5.63
N SER A 10 -6.43 -3.33 5.80
CA SER A 10 -7.83 -3.24 6.21
C SER A 10 -8.76 -4.04 5.28
N GLY A 11 -9.75 -4.71 5.88
CA GLY A 11 -10.69 -5.59 5.16
C GLY A 11 -10.23 -7.05 4.98
N TYR A 12 -9.00 -7.39 5.36
CA TYR A 12 -8.48 -8.76 5.26
C TYR A 12 -8.17 -9.36 6.65
N GLY A 13 -8.58 -10.62 6.80
CA GLY A 13 -8.38 -11.47 7.96
C GLY A 13 -7.10 -12.29 7.81
N PRO A 14 -6.97 -13.46 8.44
CA PRO A 14 -5.75 -14.26 8.38
C PRO A 14 -5.42 -14.67 6.94
N LEU A 15 -4.13 -14.93 6.69
CA LEU A 15 -3.71 -15.59 5.47
C LEU A 15 -4.33 -16.98 5.41
N LYS A 16 -4.71 -17.41 4.20
CA LYS A 16 -5.18 -18.78 3.97
C LYS A 16 -4.09 -19.77 4.37
N ASP A 17 -4.48 -20.92 4.92
CA ASP A 17 -3.51 -21.92 5.39
C ASP A 17 -2.65 -22.50 4.25
N ASP A 18 -3.14 -22.42 3.01
CA ASP A 18 -2.52 -22.93 1.80
C ASP A 18 -1.82 -21.85 0.93
N ILE A 19 -1.52 -20.66 1.48
CA ILE A 19 -0.87 -19.57 0.70
C ILE A 19 0.37 -20.01 -0.09
N GLY A 20 1.17 -20.94 0.46
CA GLY A 20 2.35 -21.45 -0.23
C GLY A 20 1.99 -22.23 -1.50
N GLN A 21 0.88 -22.97 -1.46
CA GLN A 21 0.34 -23.66 -2.63
C GLN A 21 -0.25 -22.67 -3.64
N ILE A 22 -1.02 -21.67 -3.18
CA ILE A 22 -1.59 -20.63 -4.05
C ILE A 22 -0.49 -19.88 -4.82
N ILE A 23 0.58 -19.47 -4.12
CA ILE A 23 1.74 -18.81 -4.75
C ILE A 23 2.40 -19.73 -5.78
N ARG A 24 2.56 -21.02 -5.46
CA ARG A 24 3.18 -22.01 -6.35
C ARG A 24 2.34 -22.25 -7.61
N GLU A 25 1.02 -22.33 -7.48
CA GLU A 25 0.09 -22.50 -8.60
C GLU A 25 0.11 -21.27 -9.50
N LYS A 26 -0.02 -20.07 -8.92
CA LYS A 26 0.04 -18.82 -9.67
C LYS A 26 1.37 -18.59 -10.37
N ARG A 27 2.49 -19.00 -9.79
CA ARG A 27 3.79 -19.01 -10.46
C ARG A 27 3.82 -19.96 -11.67
N ARG A 28 3.15 -21.11 -11.58
CA ARG A 28 3.15 -22.12 -12.64
C ARG A 28 2.22 -21.77 -13.79
N ASP A 29 1.17 -21.01 -13.49
CA ASP A 29 0.13 -20.59 -14.42
C ASP A 29 0.16 -19.09 -14.71
N ASN A 30 1.33 -18.45 -14.58
CA ASN A 30 1.52 -17.00 -14.72
C ASN A 30 1.30 -16.55 -16.18
N ASP A 31 0.06 -16.21 -16.53
CA ASP A 31 -0.39 -15.78 -17.86
C ASP A 31 0.08 -16.71 -18.99
N GLY A 32 0.06 -18.02 -18.72
CA GLY A 32 0.47 -19.07 -19.66
C GLY A 32 1.99 -19.33 -19.73
N VAL A 33 2.80 -18.55 -19.00
CA VAL A 33 4.25 -18.76 -18.88
C VAL A 33 4.59 -19.32 -17.50
N LYS A 34 5.04 -20.56 -17.47
CA LYS A 34 5.48 -21.21 -16.23
C LYS A 34 6.82 -20.64 -15.78
N LEU A 35 6.82 -19.93 -14.65
CA LEU A 35 8.05 -19.44 -14.04
C LEU A 35 8.68 -20.52 -13.16
N THR A 36 10.00 -20.54 -13.08
CA THR A 36 10.78 -21.25 -12.06
C THR A 36 10.82 -20.46 -10.75
N GLN A 37 11.20 -21.10 -9.65
CA GLN A 37 11.38 -20.40 -8.37
C GLN A 37 12.48 -19.34 -8.43
N LYS A 38 13.50 -19.55 -9.29
CA LYS A 38 14.58 -18.60 -9.49
C LYS A 38 14.09 -17.35 -10.23
N GLU A 39 13.27 -17.52 -11.27
CA GLU A 39 12.69 -16.39 -12.02
C GLU A 39 11.74 -15.58 -11.14
N LEU A 40 10.89 -16.24 -10.33
CA LEU A 40 10.04 -15.52 -9.36
C LEU A 40 10.88 -14.76 -8.32
N ALA A 41 11.98 -15.37 -7.85
CA ALA A 41 12.88 -14.75 -6.88
C ALA A 41 13.53 -13.46 -7.43
N GLU A 42 13.95 -13.50 -8.70
CA GLU A 42 14.50 -12.34 -9.41
C GLU A 42 13.43 -11.25 -9.60
N LEU A 43 12.23 -11.60 -10.07
CA LEU A 43 11.11 -10.67 -10.27
C LEU A 43 10.65 -10.00 -8.96
N ALA A 44 10.60 -10.76 -7.86
CA ALA A 44 10.14 -10.28 -6.56
C ALA A 44 11.27 -9.62 -5.74
N GLU A 45 12.52 -9.68 -6.19
CA GLU A 45 13.70 -9.30 -5.39
C GLU A 45 13.71 -9.96 -3.99
N VAL A 46 13.50 -11.27 -3.97
CA VAL A 46 13.46 -12.12 -2.77
C VAL A 46 14.40 -13.30 -3.02
N PRO A 47 15.21 -13.75 -2.03
CA PRO A 47 16.08 -14.91 -2.25
C PRO A 47 15.28 -16.16 -2.68
N GLN A 48 15.76 -16.90 -3.68
CA GLN A 48 15.09 -18.11 -4.18
C GLN A 48 14.83 -19.14 -3.07
N GLU A 49 15.75 -19.26 -2.12
CA GLU A 49 15.60 -20.12 -0.95
C GLU A 49 14.40 -19.70 -0.07
N THR A 50 14.10 -18.40 0.00
CA THR A 50 12.93 -17.87 0.71
C THR A 50 11.65 -18.24 -0.01
N ILE A 51 11.61 -18.09 -1.34
CA ILE A 51 10.48 -18.55 -2.17
C ILE A 51 10.23 -20.05 -1.98
N SER A 52 11.28 -20.87 -2.05
CA SER A 52 11.16 -22.33 -1.87
C SER A 52 10.61 -22.70 -0.49
N ARG A 53 11.01 -22.02 0.58
CA ARG A 53 10.49 -22.29 1.93
C ARG A 53 9.04 -21.84 2.10
N ILE A 54 8.63 -20.77 1.43
CA ILE A 54 7.24 -20.29 1.42
C ILE A 54 6.34 -21.28 0.67
N GLU A 55 6.71 -21.66 -0.55
CA GLU A 55 5.91 -22.59 -1.37
C GLU A 55 5.79 -24.00 -0.77
N SER A 56 6.72 -24.39 0.09
CA SER A 56 6.68 -25.68 0.80
C SER A 56 6.00 -25.60 2.18
N GLY A 57 5.46 -24.43 2.55
CA GLY A 57 4.84 -24.20 3.87
C GLY A 57 5.82 -24.22 5.05
N ARG A 58 7.13 -24.37 4.80
CA ARG A 58 8.18 -24.38 5.83
C ARG A 58 8.43 -23.00 6.44
N ARG A 59 7.97 -21.93 5.79
CA ARG A 59 8.10 -20.56 6.26
C ARG A 59 6.89 -19.73 5.87
N LEU A 60 6.28 -19.07 6.85
CA LEU A 60 5.31 -18.01 6.58
C LEU A 60 6.06 -16.75 6.11
N PRO A 61 5.60 -16.10 5.02
CA PRO A 61 6.19 -14.86 4.55
C PRO A 61 5.90 -13.71 5.52
N THR A 62 6.83 -12.76 5.61
CA THR A 62 6.55 -11.47 6.25
C THR A 62 5.65 -10.64 5.33
N TYR A 63 5.00 -9.61 5.86
CA TYR A 63 4.21 -8.68 5.04
C TYR A 63 5.00 -8.15 3.84
N ALA A 64 6.24 -7.65 4.06
CA ALA A 64 7.08 -7.10 3.01
C ALA A 64 7.47 -8.15 1.95
N THR A 65 7.78 -9.39 2.36
CA THR A 65 8.09 -10.49 1.44
C THR A 65 6.85 -10.90 0.65
N LEU A 66 5.69 -11.00 1.30
CA LEU A 66 4.43 -11.37 0.66
C LEU A 66 4.02 -10.33 -0.38
N TYR A 67 4.11 -9.05 -0.02
CA TYR A 67 3.78 -7.93 -0.91
C TYR A 67 4.66 -7.90 -2.17
N LYS A 68 5.96 -8.21 -2.04
CA LYS A 68 6.88 -8.36 -3.18
C LYS A 68 6.48 -9.50 -4.11
N ILE A 69 6.14 -10.66 -3.55
CA ILE A 69 5.70 -11.83 -4.31
C ILE A 69 4.38 -11.56 -5.02
N MET A 70 3.43 -10.90 -4.35
CA MET A 70 2.16 -10.49 -4.92
C MET A 70 2.34 -9.57 -6.13
N GLY A 71 3.23 -8.57 -6.02
CA GLY A 71 3.54 -7.69 -7.14
C GLY A 71 4.16 -8.41 -8.34
N ALA A 72 5.00 -9.44 -8.10
CA ALA A 72 5.64 -10.22 -9.16
C ALA A 72 4.67 -11.20 -9.86
N LEU A 73 3.64 -11.67 -9.16
CA LEU A 73 2.65 -12.64 -9.67
C LEU A 73 1.28 -12.00 -9.99
N ASN A 74 1.19 -10.67 -9.93
CA ASN A 74 -0.05 -9.92 -10.10
C ASN A 74 -1.21 -10.47 -9.24
N LEU A 75 -0.93 -10.71 -7.95
CA LEU A 75 -1.90 -11.22 -6.98
C LEU A 75 -2.49 -10.11 -6.12
N GLU A 76 -3.75 -10.30 -5.74
CA GLU A 76 -4.46 -9.44 -4.81
C GLU A 76 -4.61 -10.09 -3.43
N TRP A 77 -4.87 -9.28 -2.41
CA TRP A 77 -5.04 -9.79 -1.04
C TRP A 77 -6.22 -10.76 -0.92
N SER A 78 -7.24 -10.64 -1.77
CA SER A 78 -8.35 -11.59 -1.87
C SER A 78 -7.93 -13.00 -2.31
N ASP A 79 -6.81 -13.12 -3.02
CA ASP A 79 -6.29 -14.42 -3.45
C ASP A 79 -5.65 -15.16 -2.26
N LEU A 80 -5.02 -14.42 -1.34
CA LEU A 80 -4.12 -14.96 -0.31
C LEU A 80 -4.66 -14.87 1.13
N ALA A 81 -5.65 -14.02 1.38
CA ALA A 81 -6.22 -13.80 2.70
C ALA A 81 -7.74 -13.95 2.68
N GLU A 82 -8.30 -14.34 3.83
CA GLU A 82 -9.75 -14.32 4.03
C GLU A 82 -10.26 -12.88 4.11
N LYS A 83 -11.49 -12.60 3.67
CA LYS A 83 -12.12 -11.31 3.95
C LYS A 83 -12.45 -11.25 5.45
N ALA A 84 -11.94 -10.23 6.15
CA ALA A 84 -12.28 -10.05 7.56
C ALA A 84 -13.68 -9.45 7.72
N GLY A 85 -14.48 -10.00 8.64
CA GLY A 85 -15.57 -9.27 9.28
C GLY A 85 -15.05 -8.26 10.31
N SER A 86 -15.89 -7.31 10.74
CA SER A 86 -15.59 -6.31 11.76
C SER A 86 -15.11 -6.96 13.07
N GLY A 87 -13.80 -6.92 13.35
CA GLY A 87 -13.23 -7.53 14.57
C GLY A 87 -11.77 -8.00 14.46
N TRP A 88 -11.16 -8.01 13.26
CA TRP A 88 -9.73 -8.32 13.11
C TRP A 88 -8.84 -7.08 13.27
N PRO A 89 -7.81 -7.11 14.16
CA PRO A 89 -6.84 -6.03 14.28
C PRO A 89 -6.07 -5.87 12.97
N THR A 90 -6.24 -4.75 12.31
CA THR A 90 -5.71 -4.45 10.98
C THR A 90 -4.54 -3.46 11.10
N LEU A 91 -3.68 -3.37 10.08
CA LEU A 91 -2.56 -2.40 10.02
C LEU A 91 -3.05 -0.92 10.11
N SER A 92 -4.36 -0.74 9.93
CA SER A 92 -5.15 0.48 9.77
C SER A 92 -5.01 1.54 10.84
N SER A 93 -4.95 1.21 12.13
CA SER A 93 -4.97 2.25 13.18
C SER A 93 -3.75 3.19 13.16
N ILE A 94 -2.67 2.83 12.43
CA ILE A 94 -1.48 3.66 12.25
C ILE A 94 -1.24 4.02 10.76
N SER A 95 -1.81 3.25 9.81
CA SER A 95 -1.53 3.36 8.37
C SER A 95 -2.63 4.02 7.54
N ASP A 96 -3.85 4.15 8.07
CA ASP A 96 -4.99 4.66 7.29
C ASP A 96 -4.75 6.11 6.82
N THR A 97 -4.24 6.99 7.68
CA THR A 97 -4.01 8.39 7.30
C THR A 97 -2.97 8.60 6.18
N GLN A 98 -1.98 7.69 6.05
CA GLN A 98 -1.01 7.76 4.95
C GLN A 98 -1.55 7.14 3.67
N GLN A 99 -2.25 6.00 3.78
CA GLN A 99 -2.83 5.31 2.63
C GLN A 99 -3.98 6.15 2.03
N ASP A 100 -4.75 6.82 2.87
CA ASP A 100 -5.82 7.73 2.47
C ASP A 100 -5.25 8.97 1.79
N LEU A 101 -4.17 9.55 2.33
CA LEU A 101 -3.46 10.66 1.68
C LEU A 101 -2.91 10.26 0.30
N ALA A 102 -2.36 9.05 0.17
CA ALA A 102 -1.85 8.53 -1.10
C ALA A 102 -2.97 8.29 -2.14
N GLN A 103 -4.10 7.75 -1.69
CA GLN A 103 -5.28 7.56 -2.54
C GLN A 103 -5.88 8.90 -2.97
N ALA A 104 -5.95 9.87 -2.06
CA ALA A 104 -6.43 11.21 -2.33
C ALA A 104 -5.54 11.93 -3.35
N LEU A 105 -4.21 11.83 -3.21
CA LEU A 105 -3.28 12.35 -4.22
C LEU A 105 -3.58 11.79 -5.62
N ARG A 106 -3.80 10.48 -5.72
CA ARG A 106 -4.13 9.82 -6.98
C ARG A 106 -5.48 10.25 -7.53
N ALA A 107 -6.47 10.42 -6.65
CA ALA A 107 -7.81 10.87 -7.02
C ALA A 107 -7.78 12.30 -7.58
N GLY A 108 -7.15 13.25 -6.88
CA GLY A 108 -7.08 14.63 -7.38
C GLY A 108 -6.23 14.78 -8.65
N ARG A 109 -5.18 13.96 -8.81
CA ARG A 109 -4.45 13.91 -10.09
C ARG A 109 -5.37 13.50 -11.25
N LYS A 110 -6.20 12.48 -11.04
CA LYS A 110 -7.16 12.01 -12.06
C LYS A 110 -8.28 13.01 -12.31
N GLU A 111 -8.73 13.71 -11.27
CA GLU A 111 -9.76 14.75 -11.38
C GLU A 111 -9.29 15.90 -12.27
N LEU A 112 -8.01 16.28 -12.18
CA LEU A 112 -7.39 17.27 -13.06
C LEU A 112 -6.89 16.70 -14.40
N ASP A 113 -7.22 15.44 -14.72
CA ASP A 113 -6.76 14.70 -15.91
C ASP A 113 -5.23 14.72 -16.13
N LEU A 114 -4.47 14.79 -15.05
CA LEU A 114 -3.01 14.87 -15.09
C LEU A 114 -2.41 13.46 -15.19
N THR A 115 -1.44 13.27 -16.07
CA THR A 115 -0.61 12.06 -16.06
C THR A 115 0.48 12.17 -14.99
N LEU A 116 1.01 11.02 -14.53
CA LEU A 116 2.19 11.01 -13.66
C LEU A 116 3.41 11.68 -14.32
N ARG A 117 3.47 11.70 -15.66
CA ARG A 117 4.57 12.32 -16.42
C ARG A 117 4.46 13.84 -16.41
N GLU A 118 3.26 14.39 -16.55
CA GLU A 118 3.01 15.83 -16.45
C GLU A 118 3.27 16.33 -15.03
N LEU A 119 2.70 15.65 -14.04
CA LEU A 119 2.97 15.95 -12.63
C LEU A 119 4.48 15.88 -12.34
N SER A 120 5.17 14.83 -12.80
CA SER A 120 6.63 14.70 -12.64
C SER A 120 7.43 15.90 -13.19
N ARG A 121 7.02 16.44 -14.35
CA ARG A 121 7.68 17.59 -14.97
C ARG A 121 7.41 18.88 -14.20
N GLU A 122 6.20 19.03 -13.67
CA GLU A 122 5.76 20.23 -12.97
C GLU A 122 6.43 20.39 -11.60
N ILE A 123 6.50 19.30 -10.82
CA ILE A 123 7.02 19.35 -9.43
C ILE A 123 8.46 18.85 -9.29
N GLY A 124 9.09 18.40 -10.39
CA GLY A 124 10.48 17.93 -10.37
C GLY A 124 10.71 16.64 -9.57
N ILE A 125 9.65 15.87 -9.30
CA ILE A 125 9.73 14.55 -8.66
C ILE A 125 9.70 13.48 -9.75
N SER A 126 10.56 12.47 -9.69
CA SER A 126 10.56 11.40 -10.69
C SER A 126 9.24 10.60 -10.69
N ILE A 127 8.79 10.18 -11.88
CA ILE A 127 7.58 9.36 -12.08
C ILE A 127 7.56 8.14 -11.14
N GLY A 128 8.70 7.44 -11.00
CA GLY A 128 8.81 6.27 -10.11
C GLY A 128 8.66 6.61 -8.63
N THR A 129 8.99 7.83 -8.21
CA THR A 129 8.76 8.31 -6.84
C THR A 129 7.30 8.68 -6.63
N LEU A 130 6.68 9.39 -7.59
CA LEU A 130 5.25 9.72 -7.55
C LEU A 130 4.36 8.48 -7.55
N SER A 131 4.68 7.50 -8.38
CA SER A 131 3.99 6.20 -8.42
C SER A 131 4.08 5.47 -7.08
N ARG A 132 5.22 5.55 -6.37
CA ARG A 132 5.34 4.96 -5.02
C ARG A 132 4.57 5.77 -3.99
N LEU A 133 4.56 7.09 -4.11
CA LEU A 133 3.82 7.99 -3.24
C LEU A 133 2.31 7.73 -3.31
N GLU A 134 1.73 7.69 -4.51
CA GLU A 134 0.30 7.39 -4.75
C GLU A 134 -0.14 5.98 -4.31
N ARG A 135 0.82 5.08 -4.07
CA ARG A 135 0.56 3.72 -3.62
C ARG A 135 0.84 3.51 -2.13
N GLY A 136 1.19 4.57 -1.39
CA GLY A 136 1.57 4.48 0.03
C GLY A 136 2.92 3.77 0.27
N GLN A 137 3.70 3.50 -0.78
CA GLN A 137 4.95 2.71 -0.75
C GLN A 137 6.18 3.53 -0.32
N SER A 138 6.00 4.71 0.27
CA SER A 138 7.10 5.58 0.73
C SER A 138 6.81 6.24 2.08
N PRO A 139 6.64 5.43 3.15
CA PRO A 139 6.33 5.90 4.50
C PRO A 139 7.44 6.73 5.15
N ARG A 140 8.68 6.62 4.65
CA ARG A 140 9.83 7.42 5.07
C ARG A 140 10.45 8.09 3.85
N SER A 141 9.79 9.11 3.34
CA SER A 141 10.31 9.92 2.24
C SER A 141 10.45 11.37 2.67
N LYS A 142 11.38 12.10 2.08
CA LYS A 142 11.49 13.57 2.26
C LYS A 142 10.22 14.32 1.83
N TRP A 143 9.34 13.64 1.11
CA TRP A 143 8.11 14.18 0.53
C TRP A 143 6.89 13.99 1.43
N LEU A 144 7.02 13.25 2.54
CA LEU A 144 5.94 12.90 3.45
C LEU A 144 6.40 13.11 4.88
N THR A 145 5.71 13.96 5.64
CA THR A 145 6.02 14.23 7.04
C THR A 145 4.82 13.95 7.92
N ARG A 146 5.08 13.44 9.12
CA ARG A 146 4.07 13.33 10.17
C ARG A 146 3.82 14.71 10.77
N ALA A 147 2.63 15.26 10.56
CA ALA A 147 2.20 16.49 11.20
C ALA A 147 1.61 16.17 12.59
N LYS A 148 1.82 17.07 13.55
CA LYS A 148 1.07 17.09 14.80
C LYS A 148 -0.07 18.08 14.63
N HIS A 149 -1.30 17.66 14.84
CA HIS A 149 -2.44 18.58 14.90
C HIS A 149 -2.19 19.54 16.07
N ARG A 150 -2.23 20.86 15.83
CA ARG A 150 -1.95 21.83 16.89
C ARG A 150 -3.20 22.26 17.65
N ASP A 151 -4.38 22.14 17.03
CA ASP A 151 -5.61 22.68 17.60
C ASP A 151 -6.74 21.66 17.48
N THR A 152 -6.95 20.86 18.52
CA THR A 152 -8.29 20.49 19.03
C THR A 152 -8.12 19.69 20.30
N GLU A 153 -8.90 20.05 21.31
CA GLU A 153 -9.09 19.42 22.61
C GLU A 153 -9.72 18.00 22.50
N SER A 154 -9.54 17.33 21.36
CA SER A 154 -10.13 16.04 21.00
C SER A 154 -9.04 15.19 20.35
N ASP A 155 -8.58 14.22 21.14
CA ASP A 155 -7.74 13.08 20.80
C ASP A 155 -6.23 13.32 20.49
N PRO A 156 -5.35 13.26 21.51
CA PRO A 156 -3.90 13.44 21.35
C PRO A 156 -3.18 12.30 20.58
N GLU A 157 -3.89 11.23 20.16
CA GLU A 157 -3.30 10.11 19.42
C GLU A 157 -3.53 10.13 17.90
N GLU A 158 -4.24 11.12 17.34
CA GLU A 158 -4.51 11.17 15.90
C GLU A 158 -3.25 11.57 15.10
N VAL A 159 -2.54 10.56 14.59
CA VAL A 159 -1.35 10.75 13.75
C VAL A 159 -1.76 11.05 12.31
N ARG A 160 -1.50 12.27 11.83
CA ARG A 160 -1.76 12.68 10.43
C ARG A 160 -0.47 12.84 9.63
N TYR A 161 -0.54 12.49 8.36
CA TYR A 161 0.54 12.68 7.39
C TYR A 161 0.19 13.79 6.41
N VAL A 162 1.20 14.54 5.98
CA VAL A 162 1.08 15.59 4.97
C VAL A 162 2.24 15.48 3.99
N PHE A 163 2.03 15.87 2.73
CA PHE A 163 3.15 16.02 1.81
C PHE A 163 3.93 17.29 2.14
N THR A 164 5.24 17.26 1.95
CA THR A 164 6.08 18.45 2.12
C THR A 164 6.04 19.37 0.89
N CYS A 165 5.43 18.90 -0.20
CA CYS A 165 5.24 19.66 -1.44
C CYS A 165 3.79 20.18 -1.51
N GLN A 166 3.64 21.49 -1.68
CA GLN A 166 2.33 22.15 -1.72
C GLN A 166 1.44 21.63 -2.86
N ASN A 167 1.99 21.39 -4.05
CA ASN A 167 1.24 20.85 -5.19
C ASN A 167 0.70 19.44 -4.92
N LEU A 168 1.44 18.60 -4.19
CA LEU A 168 0.96 17.27 -3.80
C LEU A 168 -0.15 17.35 -2.74
N ASN A 169 -0.05 18.28 -1.79
CA ASN A 169 -1.14 18.54 -0.83
C ASN A 169 -2.39 19.07 -1.52
N LEU A 170 -2.25 19.99 -2.47
CA LEU A 170 -3.37 20.52 -3.24
C LEU A 170 -4.10 19.40 -4.00
N LEU A 171 -3.36 18.53 -4.68
CA LEU A 171 -3.94 17.36 -5.35
C LEU A 171 -4.60 16.40 -4.37
N ALA A 172 -4.00 16.16 -3.20
CA ALA A 172 -4.63 15.34 -2.18
C ALA A 172 -5.95 15.94 -1.68
N ASN A 173 -6.00 17.26 -1.46
CA ASN A 173 -7.23 17.95 -1.06
C ASN A 173 -8.31 17.83 -2.15
N ILE A 174 -7.98 18.08 -3.42
CA ILE A 174 -8.92 17.92 -4.55
C ILE A 174 -9.45 16.48 -4.59
N GLY A 175 -8.58 15.49 -4.38
CA GLY A 175 -9.00 14.09 -4.35
C GLY A 175 -9.90 13.73 -3.17
N TRP A 176 -9.67 14.33 -2.00
CA TRP A 176 -10.56 14.19 -0.84
C TRP A 176 -11.91 14.85 -1.07
N GLU A 177 -11.93 16.04 -1.67
CA GLU A 177 -13.14 16.76 -2.04
C GLU A 177 -13.96 15.97 -3.07
N ALA A 178 -13.31 15.40 -4.09
CA ALA A 178 -13.95 14.56 -5.09
C ALA A 178 -14.50 13.24 -4.51
N ALA A 179 -13.88 12.71 -3.44
CA ALA A 179 -14.29 11.46 -2.78
C ALA A 179 -15.38 11.66 -1.70
N SER A 180 -15.67 12.89 -1.28
CA SER A 180 -16.54 13.19 -0.14
C SER A 180 -17.80 13.95 -0.54
N THR A 181 -18.97 13.32 -0.42
CA THR A 181 -20.28 14.04 -0.45
C THR A 181 -20.57 14.79 0.86
N VAL A 182 -19.68 14.70 1.85
CA VAL A 182 -19.79 15.36 3.16
C VAL A 182 -18.52 16.17 3.39
N GLY A 183 -18.67 17.49 3.54
CA GLY A 183 -17.56 18.43 3.65
C GLY A 183 -16.62 18.12 4.82
N HIS A 184 -15.32 18.28 4.56
CA HIS A 184 -14.24 18.20 5.54
C HIS A 184 -13.16 19.26 5.29
N PRO A 185 -12.34 19.59 6.31
CA PRO A 185 -11.87 20.94 6.53
C PRO A 185 -10.77 21.38 5.57
N VAL A 186 -10.85 22.65 5.18
CA VAL A 186 -9.80 23.36 4.45
C VAL A 186 -8.61 23.56 5.40
N PHE A 187 -7.45 23.03 5.04
CA PHE A 187 -6.23 23.17 5.83
C PHE A 187 -5.41 24.38 5.33
N ASP A 188 -5.09 25.31 6.24
CA ASP A 188 -4.16 26.40 5.95
C ASP A 188 -2.71 25.89 6.03
N TYR A 189 -1.99 26.02 4.92
CA TYR A 189 -0.59 25.63 4.80
C TYR A 189 0.29 26.89 4.93
N HIS A 190 0.83 27.14 6.12
CA HIS A 190 1.84 28.20 6.37
C HIS A 190 3.27 27.64 6.34
#